data_AF-A0A931DKP3-F1
#
_entry.id   AF-A0A931DKP3-F1
#
_cell.length_a   1.000
_cell.length_b   1.000
_cell.length_c   1.000
_cell.angle_alpha   90.00
_cell.angle_beta   90.00
_cell.angle_gamma   90.00
#
_symmetry.space_group_name_H-M   'P 1'
#
loop_
_entity.id
_entity.type
_entity.pdbx_description
1 polymer ?
#
loop_
_entity_poly.entity_id
_entity_poly.type
_entity_poly.pdbx_seq_one_letter_code
_entity_poly.pdbx_strand_id
1 'polypeptide(L)'
;MTIQAELDRARKYERQGRAELAATAYSRIAGALEARADWAAATAVRARHARALLDAGRTEEALRVLAGADRAAAGLAPHETGVRAVLDGQAAHVLAGAGRAGEARARALAAMGGFRAAGDHGRADRAALLAARLAVKELGHRAAVPALRELLASVGPDGDAHRRVAALLAEAERRPDRDHDVLVTDPDTAAWGRLAAALAVGAHLAVSNGAAWNLLDGRDEDPGEVRERLAASWDVTGEAGWREQIDLLLGAGNSDPAVQAVLDRRAGGADEYAWQEAIAVWCGEKGLSAETTTALIGLSTRILRYEARFRKDGLLAPGERVSSVFGYDFGRAVNMARWGLNAGYCDTETATECVLRAGRLAHRFYGSWAEFSAGYTLGRMLRFDDGEFGEWYDRSLIAHRVLTDDPGSPWRMLAWG
;
A
#
# COMPACT_ATOMS: atom_id res chain seq x y z
N MET A 1 -17.27 36.41 40.52
CA MET A 1 -17.64 35.43 39.48
C MET A 1 -16.94 34.13 39.80
N THR A 2 -17.60 32.97 39.73
CA THR A 2 -16.96 31.68 40.03
C THR A 2 -15.96 31.31 38.92
N ILE A 3 -14.87 30.58 39.25
CA ILE A 3 -13.87 30.12 38.26
C ILE A 3 -14.53 29.41 37.07
N GLN A 4 -15.57 28.61 37.35
CA GLN A 4 -16.33 27.90 36.32
C GLN A 4 -17.02 28.86 35.33
N ALA A 5 -17.67 29.92 35.81
CA ALA A 5 -18.30 30.92 34.96
C ALA A 5 -17.27 31.69 34.10
N GLU A 6 -16.05 31.89 34.62
CA GLU A 6 -14.96 32.49 33.86
C GLU A 6 -14.44 31.56 32.76
N LEU A 7 -14.30 30.27 33.06
CA LEU A 7 -13.90 29.25 32.09
C LEU A 7 -14.91 29.13 30.94
N ASP A 8 -16.20 29.15 31.25
CA ASP A 8 -17.24 29.06 30.22
C ASP A 8 -17.28 30.32 29.33
N ARG A 9 -16.98 31.49 29.91
CA ARG A 9 -16.78 32.73 29.16
C ARG A 9 -15.52 32.69 28.28
N ALA A 10 -14.40 32.17 28.78
CA ALA A 10 -13.17 32.00 28.01
C ALA A 10 -13.38 31.06 26.81
N ARG A 11 -14.05 29.92 27.03
CA ARG A 11 -14.46 28.98 25.96
C ARG A 11 -15.41 29.62 24.95
N LYS A 12 -16.27 30.55 25.38
CA LYS A 12 -17.12 31.32 24.47
C LYS A 12 -16.30 32.24 23.57
N TYR A 13 -15.28 32.91 24.09
CA TYR A 13 -14.39 33.74 23.27
C TYR A 13 -13.62 32.90 22.24
N GLU A 14 -13.12 31.73 22.64
CA GLU A 14 -12.45 30.77 21.76
C GLU A 14 -13.36 30.36 20.59
N ARG A 15 -14.61 29.94 20.88
CA ARG A 15 -15.59 29.59 19.83
C ARG A 15 -15.97 30.76 18.91
N GLN A 16 -15.84 31.99 19.38
CA GLN A 16 -16.12 33.21 18.61
C GLN A 16 -14.90 33.71 17.82
N GLY A 17 -13.76 33.01 17.86
CA GLY A 17 -12.51 33.46 17.23
C GLY A 17 -11.89 34.69 17.89
N ARG A 18 -12.31 35.05 19.11
CA ARG A 18 -11.79 36.22 19.86
C ARG A 18 -10.54 35.82 20.65
N ALA A 19 -9.48 35.45 19.94
CA ALA A 19 -8.29 34.81 20.49
C ALA A 19 -7.60 35.62 21.62
N GLU A 20 -7.41 36.93 21.45
CA GLU A 20 -6.79 37.79 22.48
C GLU A 20 -7.59 37.84 23.80
N LEU A 21 -8.92 37.87 23.71
CA LEU A 21 -9.79 37.86 24.88
C LEU A 21 -9.82 36.50 25.55
N ALA A 22 -9.76 35.42 24.77
CA ALA A 22 -9.62 34.07 25.28
C ALA A 22 -8.28 33.90 26.01
N ALA A 23 -7.17 34.36 25.42
CA ALA A 23 -5.83 34.29 26.01
C ALA A 23 -5.77 35.04 27.34
N THR A 24 -6.26 36.29 27.37
CA THR A 24 -6.33 37.12 28.58
C THR A 24 -7.17 36.43 29.68
N ALA A 25 -8.33 35.87 29.32
CA ALA A 25 -9.19 35.18 30.27
C ALA A 25 -8.53 33.91 30.83
N TYR A 26 -7.94 33.07 29.97
CA TYR A 26 -7.26 31.84 30.41
C TYR A 26 -6.03 32.14 31.26
N SER A 27 -5.24 33.18 30.96
CA SER A 27 -4.11 33.60 31.79
C SER A 27 -4.53 33.95 33.21
N ARG A 28 -5.59 34.75 33.35
CA ARG A 28 -6.14 35.17 34.65
C ARG A 28 -6.70 34.00 35.45
N ILE A 29 -7.43 33.09 34.79
CA ILE A 29 -8.00 31.90 35.43
C ILE A 29 -6.89 30.97 35.92
N ALA A 30 -5.85 30.74 35.10
CA ALA A 30 -4.72 29.92 35.51
C ALA A 30 -4.03 30.49 36.77
N GLY A 31 -3.76 31.80 36.81
CA GLY A 31 -3.18 32.43 38.00
C GLY A 31 -4.06 32.31 39.25
N ALA A 32 -5.38 32.38 39.11
CA ALA A 32 -6.31 32.18 40.22
C ALA A 32 -6.33 30.73 40.75
N LEU A 33 -6.13 29.73 39.87
CA LEU A 33 -6.02 28.32 40.24
C LEU A 33 -4.67 28.02 40.91
N GLU A 34 -3.58 28.59 40.39
CA GLU A 34 -2.23 28.50 40.99
C GLU A 34 -2.21 29.09 42.41
N ALA A 35 -2.87 30.24 42.62
CA ALA A 35 -3.00 30.85 43.94
C ALA A 35 -3.78 29.99 44.95
N ARG A 36 -4.58 29.03 44.46
CA ARG A 36 -5.34 28.05 45.27
C ARG A 36 -4.62 26.70 45.38
N ALA A 37 -3.40 26.59 44.84
CA ALA A 37 -2.65 25.34 44.73
C ALA A 37 -3.36 24.23 43.92
N ASP A 38 -4.32 24.58 43.06
CA ASP A 38 -4.96 23.65 42.12
C ASP A 38 -4.12 23.54 40.84
N TRP A 39 -2.96 22.89 40.97
CA TRP A 39 -1.95 22.79 39.92
C TRP A 39 -2.41 21.96 38.71
N ALA A 40 -3.26 20.97 38.94
CA ALA A 40 -3.84 20.13 37.90
C ALA A 40 -4.75 20.95 36.97
N ALA A 41 -5.72 21.67 37.54
CA ALA A 41 -6.60 22.53 36.75
C ALA A 41 -5.84 23.71 36.14
N ALA A 42 -4.90 24.31 36.88
CA ALA A 42 -4.05 25.38 36.37
C ALA A 42 -3.28 24.95 35.11
N THR A 43 -2.66 23.76 35.14
CA THR A 43 -1.90 23.20 34.01
C THR A 43 -2.78 23.03 32.77
N ALA A 44 -3.98 22.47 32.93
CA ALA A 44 -4.93 22.32 31.84
C ALA A 44 -5.37 23.68 31.24
N VAL A 45 -5.54 24.70 32.09
CA VAL A 45 -5.90 26.06 31.65
C VAL A 45 -4.71 26.76 30.98
N ARG A 46 -3.48 26.58 31.48
CA ARG A 46 -2.26 27.09 30.84
C ARG A 46 -2.05 26.51 29.45
N ALA A 47 -2.37 25.23 29.25
CA ALA A 47 -2.33 24.60 27.93
C ALA A 47 -3.30 25.29 26.93
N ARG A 48 -4.52 25.61 27.37
CA ARG A 48 -5.49 26.36 26.55
C ARG A 48 -5.08 27.82 26.34
N HIS A 49 -4.44 28.45 27.33
CA HIS A 49 -3.86 29.78 27.19
C HIS A 49 -2.80 29.81 26.09
N ALA A 50 -1.88 28.83 26.07
CA ALA A 50 -0.88 28.70 25.01
C ALA A 50 -1.55 28.58 23.63
N ARG A 51 -2.61 27.77 23.50
CA ARG A 51 -3.36 27.67 22.25
C ARG A 51 -4.01 28.98 21.83
N ALA A 52 -4.67 29.68 22.75
CA ALA A 52 -5.29 30.98 22.45
C ALA A 52 -4.25 32.05 22.05
N LEU A 53 -3.04 32.03 22.63
CA LEU A 53 -1.94 32.90 22.20
C LEU A 53 -1.48 32.58 20.77
N LEU A 54 -1.38 31.30 20.41
CA LEU A 54 -1.07 30.91 19.04
C LEU A 54 -2.15 31.43 18.08
N ASP A 55 -3.43 31.22 18.41
CA ASP A 55 -4.56 31.66 17.58
C ASP A 55 -4.63 33.20 17.46
N ALA A 56 -3.99 33.94 18.38
CA ALA A 56 -3.81 35.38 18.32
C ALA A 56 -2.54 35.83 17.55
N GLY A 57 -1.76 34.89 16.98
CA GLY A 57 -0.52 35.16 16.26
C GLY A 57 0.72 35.33 17.15
N ARG A 58 0.61 35.07 18.46
CA ARG A 58 1.70 35.24 19.46
C ARG A 58 2.45 33.94 19.69
N THR A 59 3.05 33.39 18.63
CA THR A 59 3.66 32.05 18.60
C THR A 59 4.76 31.85 19.65
N GLU A 60 5.69 32.80 19.82
CA GLU A 60 6.77 32.66 20.80
C GLU A 60 6.24 32.65 22.25
N GLU A 61 5.20 33.44 22.52
CA GLU A 61 4.56 33.48 23.84
C GLU A 61 3.81 32.20 24.12
N ALA A 62 3.11 31.66 23.10
CA ALA A 62 2.45 30.37 23.17
C ALA A 62 3.44 29.26 23.52
N LEU A 63 4.62 29.22 22.88
CA LEU A 63 5.68 28.25 23.17
C LEU A 63 6.25 28.41 24.58
N ARG A 64 6.45 29.66 25.05
CA ARG A 64 6.91 29.92 26.43
C ARG A 64 5.89 29.44 27.47
N VAL A 65 4.60 29.74 27.27
CA VAL A 65 3.52 29.28 28.16
C VAL A 65 3.41 27.76 28.14
N LEU A 66 3.51 27.14 26.96
CA LEU A 66 3.48 25.68 26.82
C LEU A 66 4.63 25.02 27.60
N ALA A 67 5.86 25.51 27.45
CA ALA A 67 7.02 24.99 28.19
C ALA A 67 6.84 25.13 29.71
N GLY A 68 6.19 26.20 30.17
CA GLY A 68 5.82 26.36 31.58
C GLY A 68 4.81 25.31 32.04
N ALA A 69 3.79 25.04 31.23
CA ALA A 69 2.79 24.01 31.51
C ALA A 69 3.39 22.60 31.52
N ASP A 70 4.34 22.30 30.63
CA ASP A 70 5.06 21.01 30.65
C ASP A 70 5.89 20.82 31.93
N ARG A 71 6.57 21.87 32.41
CA ARG A 71 7.29 21.81 33.70
C ARG A 71 6.34 21.60 34.88
N ALA A 72 5.21 22.28 34.89
CA ALA A 72 4.19 22.10 35.93
C ALA A 72 3.62 20.67 35.90
N ALA A 73 3.34 20.14 34.71
CA ALA A 73 2.83 18.79 34.52
C ALA A 73 3.80 17.70 35.00
N ALA A 74 5.12 17.92 34.89
CA ALA A 74 6.12 16.97 35.37
C ALA A 74 6.10 16.78 36.91
N GLY A 75 5.55 17.74 37.65
CA GLY A 75 5.36 17.65 39.11
C GLY A 75 4.00 17.08 39.54
N LEU A 76 3.11 16.77 38.60
CA LEU A 76 1.78 16.22 38.91
C LEU A 76 1.82 14.72 39.19
N ALA A 77 0.83 14.23 39.93
CA ALA A 77 0.77 12.83 40.31
C ALA A 77 0.45 11.91 39.10
N PRO A 78 0.99 10.67 39.05
CA PRO A 78 0.85 9.78 37.89
C PRO A 78 -0.60 9.42 37.49
N HIS A 79 -1.56 9.53 38.41
CA HIS A 79 -2.97 9.21 38.17
C HIS A 79 -3.75 10.36 37.50
N GLU A 80 -3.15 11.54 37.33
CA GLU A 80 -3.75 12.68 36.62
C GLU A 80 -3.58 12.60 35.09
N THR A 81 -3.71 11.38 34.55
CA THR A 81 -3.50 11.07 33.12
C THR A 81 -4.38 11.92 32.20
N GLY A 82 -5.58 12.28 32.65
CA GLY A 82 -6.49 13.17 31.92
C GLY A 82 -5.97 14.60 31.75
N VAL A 83 -5.25 15.15 32.74
CA VAL A 83 -4.65 16.49 32.65
C VAL A 83 -3.49 16.49 31.67
N ARG A 84 -2.64 15.46 31.73
CA ARG A 84 -1.55 15.28 30.75
C ARG A 84 -2.10 15.12 29.33
N ALA A 85 -3.15 14.31 29.13
CA ALA A 85 -3.78 14.16 27.82
C ALA A 85 -4.35 15.49 27.26
N VAL A 86 -4.94 16.32 28.12
CA VAL A 86 -5.42 17.66 27.73
C VAL A 86 -4.26 18.56 27.33
N LEU A 87 -3.18 18.60 28.12
CA LEU A 87 -1.98 19.36 27.79
C LEU A 87 -1.40 18.91 26.45
N ASP A 88 -1.24 17.61 26.25
CA ASP A 88 -0.69 17.00 25.05
C ASP A 88 -1.52 17.35 23.80
N GLY A 89 -2.85 17.33 23.91
CA GLY A 89 -3.74 17.72 22.82
C GLY A 89 -3.60 19.20 22.43
N GLN A 90 -3.50 20.10 23.42
CA GLN A 90 -3.25 21.53 23.14
C GLN A 90 -1.82 21.77 22.62
N ALA A 91 -0.84 21.04 23.15
CA ALA A 91 0.56 21.11 22.74
C ALA A 91 0.72 20.73 21.26
N ALA A 92 0.07 19.65 20.81
CA ALA A 92 0.06 19.24 19.41
C ALA A 92 -0.37 20.38 18.48
N HIS A 93 -1.45 21.04 18.88
CA HIS A 93 -2.01 22.19 18.19
C HIS A 93 -1.07 23.41 18.17
N VAL A 94 -0.42 23.73 19.29
CA VAL A 94 0.54 24.85 19.40
C VAL A 94 1.80 24.57 18.56
N LEU A 95 2.38 23.39 18.70
CA LEU A 95 3.59 22.98 17.97
C LEU A 95 3.35 22.92 16.46
N ALA A 96 2.20 22.42 16.03
CA ALA A 96 1.83 22.39 14.61
C ALA A 96 1.73 23.79 13.99
N GLY A 97 1.21 24.76 14.74
CA GLY A 97 1.15 26.17 14.32
C GLY A 97 2.52 26.85 14.32
N ALA A 98 3.45 26.39 15.18
CA ALA A 98 4.84 26.84 15.22
C ALA A 98 5.76 26.14 14.19
N GLY A 99 5.21 25.33 13.28
CA GLY A 99 6.00 24.61 12.26
C GLY A 99 6.75 23.37 12.77
N ARG A 100 6.52 22.93 14.01
CA ARG A 100 7.19 21.77 14.65
C ARG A 100 6.34 20.50 14.48
N ALA A 101 6.16 20.05 13.23
CA ALA A 101 5.19 19.01 12.88
C ALA A 101 5.46 17.64 13.52
N GLY A 102 6.71 17.18 13.58
CA GLY A 102 7.06 15.89 14.20
C GLY A 102 6.81 15.85 15.70
N GLU A 103 7.17 16.93 16.41
CA GLU A 103 6.85 17.06 17.83
C GLU A 103 5.35 17.14 18.05
N ALA A 104 4.63 17.91 17.22
CA ALA A 104 3.18 17.99 17.27
C ALA A 104 2.51 16.61 17.12
N ARG A 105 3.00 15.79 16.18
CA ARG A 105 2.50 14.42 15.96
C ARG A 105 2.72 13.55 17.20
N ALA A 106 3.91 13.60 17.79
CA ALA A 106 4.22 12.87 19.02
C ALA A 106 3.28 13.28 20.18
N ARG A 107 3.01 14.58 20.34
CA ARG A 107 2.04 15.06 21.35
C ARG A 107 0.61 14.59 21.05
N ALA A 108 0.19 14.55 19.78
CA ALA A 108 -1.14 14.06 19.40
C ALA A 108 -1.32 12.56 19.71
N LEU A 109 -0.30 11.74 19.46
CA LEU A 109 -0.30 10.31 19.81
C LEU A 109 -0.35 10.10 21.34
N ALA A 110 0.44 10.87 22.10
CA ALA A 110 0.41 10.82 23.56
C ALA A 110 -0.97 11.22 24.12
N ALA A 111 -1.59 12.27 23.56
CA ALA A 111 -2.95 12.67 23.91
C ALA A 111 -3.98 11.57 23.61
N MET A 112 -3.88 10.91 22.45
CA MET A 112 -4.74 9.79 22.07
C MET A 112 -4.64 8.66 23.10
N GLY A 113 -3.43 8.21 23.45
CA GLY A 113 -3.21 7.18 24.45
C GLY A 113 -3.76 7.57 25.83
N GLY A 114 -3.50 8.81 26.26
CA GLY A 114 -3.98 9.33 27.54
C GLY A 114 -5.51 9.42 27.63
N PHE A 115 -6.19 9.87 26.58
CA PHE A 115 -7.67 9.91 26.57
C PHE A 115 -8.29 8.51 26.56
N ARG A 116 -7.68 7.54 25.87
CA ARG A 116 -8.15 6.14 25.92
C ARG A 116 -7.99 5.54 27.31
N ALA A 117 -6.84 5.75 27.95
CA ALA A 117 -6.60 5.28 29.31
C ALA A 117 -7.62 5.87 30.30
N ALA A 118 -8.11 7.09 30.03
CA ALA A 118 -9.16 7.76 30.82
C ALA A 118 -10.61 7.41 30.39
N GLY A 119 -10.81 6.51 29.41
CA GLY A 119 -12.14 6.12 28.91
C GLY A 119 -12.83 7.16 28.01
N ASP A 120 -12.14 8.23 27.59
CA ASP A 120 -12.71 9.26 26.71
C ASP A 120 -12.38 8.97 25.24
N HIS A 121 -13.11 8.01 24.68
CA HIS A 121 -12.93 7.59 23.29
C HIS A 121 -13.16 8.72 22.28
N GLY A 122 -14.09 9.64 22.56
CA GLY A 122 -14.38 10.76 21.66
C GLY A 122 -13.24 11.77 21.54
N ARG A 123 -12.50 12.06 22.63
CA ARG A 123 -11.28 12.87 22.58
C ARG A 123 -10.09 12.10 22.00
N ALA A 124 -10.00 10.81 22.28
CA ALA A 124 -8.96 9.96 21.68
C ALA A 124 -9.07 9.94 20.15
N ASP A 125 -10.28 9.80 19.61
CA ASP A 125 -10.57 9.80 18.17
C ASP A 125 -10.17 11.11 17.50
N ARG A 126 -10.46 12.25 18.13
CA ARG A 126 -10.00 13.56 17.64
C ARG A 126 -8.48 13.69 17.64
N ALA A 127 -7.81 13.16 18.66
CA ALA A 127 -6.36 13.16 18.75
C ALA A 127 -5.71 12.23 17.70
N ALA A 128 -6.31 11.07 17.44
CA ALA A 128 -5.89 10.14 16.38
C ALA A 128 -5.97 10.80 14.99
N LEU A 129 -7.10 11.47 14.69
CA LEU A 129 -7.26 12.20 13.42
C LEU A 129 -6.26 13.35 13.27
N LEU A 130 -5.96 14.07 14.36
CA LEU A 130 -4.92 15.10 14.36
C LEU A 130 -3.54 14.49 14.07
N ALA A 131 -3.19 13.38 14.71
CA ALA A 131 -1.93 12.67 14.48
C ALA A 131 -1.80 12.21 13.02
N ALA A 132 -2.87 11.69 12.42
CA ALA A 132 -2.91 11.28 11.01
C ALA A 132 -2.64 12.45 10.06
N ARG A 133 -3.30 13.60 10.27
CA ARG A 133 -3.08 14.82 9.46
C ARG A 133 -1.67 15.36 9.62
N LEU A 134 -1.12 15.32 10.82
CA LEU A 134 0.24 15.76 11.10
C LEU A 134 1.27 14.84 10.46
N ALA A 135 1.03 13.52 10.42
CA ALA A 135 1.89 12.58 9.71
C ALA A 135 1.97 12.91 8.21
N VAL A 136 0.83 13.16 7.56
CA VAL A 136 0.79 13.56 6.15
C VAL A 136 1.51 14.89 5.93
N LYS A 137 1.30 15.88 6.81
CA LYS A 137 1.95 17.19 6.71
C LYS A 137 3.47 17.12 6.93
N GLU A 138 3.94 16.29 7.85
CA GLU A 138 5.34 16.13 8.21
C GLU A 138 6.11 15.32 7.16
N LEU A 139 5.58 14.17 6.78
CA LEU A 139 6.26 13.15 6.00
C LEU A 139 5.93 13.23 4.50
N GLY A 140 4.87 13.96 4.15
CA GLY A 140 4.21 13.83 2.85
C GLY A 140 3.32 12.59 2.79
N HIS A 141 2.45 12.55 1.78
CA HIS A 141 1.46 11.49 1.58
C HIS A 141 2.09 10.08 1.63
N ARG A 142 3.13 9.83 0.84
CA ARG A 142 3.71 8.47 0.70
C ARG A 142 4.39 7.95 1.96
N ALA A 143 5.27 8.75 2.56
CA ALA A 143 6.02 8.32 3.74
C ALA A 143 5.13 8.24 5.00
N ALA A 144 3.93 8.83 4.95
CA ALA A 144 2.93 8.70 6.02
C ALA A 144 2.18 7.35 6.00
N VAL A 145 2.20 6.58 4.90
CA VAL A 145 1.41 5.33 4.77
C VAL A 145 1.61 4.35 5.93
N PRO A 146 2.85 3.99 6.34
CA PRO A 146 3.03 3.08 7.48
C PRO A 146 2.42 3.61 8.78
N ALA A 147 2.59 4.91 9.06
CA ALA A 147 2.05 5.56 10.24
C ALA A 147 0.51 5.63 10.21
N LEU A 148 -0.09 5.84 9.03
CA LEU A 148 -1.54 5.84 8.84
C LEU A 148 -2.14 4.44 9.05
N ARG A 149 -1.46 3.38 8.58
CA ARG A 149 -1.87 1.98 8.82
C ARG A 149 -1.83 1.61 10.30
N GLU A 150 -0.74 1.97 10.99
CA GLU A 150 -0.60 1.75 12.44
C GLU A 150 -1.69 2.51 13.23
N LEU A 151 -1.94 3.77 12.87
CA LEU A 151 -3.02 4.57 13.45
C LEU A 151 -4.39 3.93 13.20
N LEU A 152 -4.68 3.50 11.97
CA LEU A 152 -5.96 2.88 11.62
C LEU A 152 -6.21 1.60 12.43
N ALA A 153 -5.20 0.76 12.60
CA ALA A 153 -5.25 -0.45 13.43
C ALA A 153 -5.50 -0.13 14.92
N SER A 154 -5.10 1.06 15.37
CA SER A 154 -5.32 1.49 16.75
C SER A 154 -6.73 2.04 16.98
N VAL A 155 -7.47 2.51 15.98
CA VAL A 155 -8.79 3.16 16.13
C VAL A 155 -9.91 2.13 15.92
N GLY A 156 -10.97 2.19 16.73
CA GLY A 156 -12.11 1.27 16.61
C GLY A 156 -12.78 1.33 15.22
N PRO A 157 -13.12 0.18 14.60
CA PRO A 157 -13.50 0.08 13.19
C PRO A 157 -14.77 0.85 12.81
N ASP A 158 -15.71 1.03 13.75
CA ASP A 158 -17.02 1.62 13.46
C ASP A 158 -17.09 3.15 13.69
N GLY A 159 -15.97 3.79 14.06
CA GLY A 159 -15.90 5.20 14.44
C GLY A 159 -15.70 6.18 13.27
N ASP A 160 -16.13 7.43 13.45
CA ASP A 160 -15.88 8.52 12.47
C ASP A 160 -14.39 8.77 12.25
N ALA A 161 -13.57 8.61 13.30
CA ALA A 161 -12.11 8.71 13.18
C ALA A 161 -11.55 7.61 12.29
N HIS A 162 -12.04 6.37 12.39
CA HIS A 162 -11.60 5.28 11.54
C HIS A 162 -11.88 5.59 10.06
N ARG A 163 -13.12 5.99 9.73
CA ARG A 163 -13.46 6.40 8.35
C ARG A 163 -12.57 7.52 7.83
N ARG A 164 -12.26 8.53 8.64
CA ARG A 164 -11.47 9.69 8.20
C ARG A 164 -9.98 9.39 8.11
N VAL A 165 -9.44 8.52 8.96
CA VAL A 165 -8.06 8.01 8.85
C VAL A 165 -7.95 7.09 7.63
N ALA A 166 -8.92 6.22 7.39
CA ALA A 166 -8.99 5.38 6.19
C ALA A 166 -9.03 6.22 4.90
N ALA A 167 -9.80 7.31 4.88
CA ALA A 167 -9.83 8.23 3.74
C ALA A 167 -8.47 8.92 3.51
N LEU A 168 -7.78 9.33 4.58
CA LEU A 168 -6.43 9.88 4.47
C LEU A 168 -5.40 8.85 4.00
N LEU A 169 -5.54 7.59 4.43
CA LEU A 169 -4.72 6.48 3.96
C LEU A 169 -4.95 6.23 2.46
N ALA A 170 -6.20 6.15 2.01
CA ALA A 170 -6.55 5.97 0.60
C ALA A 170 -6.04 7.12 -0.27
N GLU A 171 -6.12 8.37 0.20
CA GLU A 171 -5.49 9.53 -0.46
C GLU A 171 -3.96 9.41 -0.49
N ALA A 172 -3.33 8.99 0.60
CA ALA A 172 -1.90 8.82 0.69
C ALA A 172 -1.37 7.67 -0.19
N GLU A 173 -2.22 6.67 -0.44
CA GLU A 173 -1.95 5.54 -1.33
C GLU A 173 -2.23 5.88 -2.80
N ARG A 174 -3.09 6.87 -3.08
CA ARG A 174 -3.35 7.36 -4.44
C ARG A 174 -2.08 7.92 -5.10
N ARG A 175 -1.93 7.63 -6.40
CA ARG A 175 -0.83 8.12 -7.24
C ARG A 175 -1.38 8.94 -8.42
N PRO A 176 -1.86 10.17 -8.19
CA PRO A 176 -2.41 11.00 -9.26
C PRO A 176 -1.36 11.51 -10.26
N ASP A 177 -0.07 11.36 -9.93
CA ASP A 177 1.09 11.76 -10.75
C ASP A 177 1.61 10.65 -11.67
N ARG A 178 1.01 9.45 -11.62
CA ARG A 178 1.39 8.31 -12.46
C ARG A 178 0.16 7.64 -13.04
N ASP A 179 0.19 7.46 -14.34
CA ASP A 179 -0.72 6.63 -15.14
C ASP A 179 -0.33 5.15 -15.14
N HIS A 180 0.66 4.75 -14.32
CA HIS A 180 1.20 3.39 -14.24
C HIS A 180 1.46 2.98 -12.79
N ASP A 181 1.56 1.67 -12.55
CA ASP A 181 1.66 1.05 -11.22
C ASP A 181 0.48 1.37 -10.29
N VAL A 182 -0.73 1.47 -10.85
CA VAL A 182 -1.98 1.83 -10.15
C VAL A 182 -3.07 0.80 -10.42
N LEU A 183 -3.89 0.52 -9.40
CA LEU A 183 -5.07 -0.32 -9.56
C LEU A 183 -6.22 0.51 -10.14
N VAL A 184 -6.70 0.15 -11.33
CA VAL A 184 -7.85 0.77 -11.98
C VAL A 184 -8.94 -0.27 -12.18
N THR A 185 -10.14 0.02 -11.69
CA THR A 185 -11.34 -0.78 -11.91
C THR A 185 -12.36 0.10 -12.63
N ASP A 186 -12.78 -0.31 -13.82
CA ASP A 186 -13.84 0.38 -14.56
C ASP A 186 -15.19 0.12 -13.85
N PRO A 187 -15.93 1.18 -13.48
CA PRO A 187 -17.15 1.04 -12.67
C PRO A 187 -18.35 0.50 -13.47
N ASP A 188 -18.29 0.54 -14.79
CA ASP A 188 -19.38 0.17 -15.69
C ASP A 188 -19.27 -1.30 -16.16
N THR A 189 -18.19 -1.98 -15.79
CA THR A 189 -17.94 -3.38 -16.11
C THR A 189 -17.96 -4.27 -14.87
N ALA A 190 -18.43 -5.51 -15.05
CA ALA A 190 -18.60 -6.43 -13.93
C ALA A 190 -17.24 -6.77 -13.29
N ALA A 191 -17.11 -6.48 -12.00
CA ALA A 191 -15.93 -6.84 -11.19
C ALA A 191 -16.03 -8.26 -10.58
N TRP A 192 -17.01 -9.06 -11.00
CA TRP A 192 -17.26 -10.41 -10.49
C TRP A 192 -17.68 -11.39 -11.57
N GLY A 193 -17.60 -12.68 -11.25
CA GLY A 193 -17.95 -13.78 -12.16
C GLY A 193 -16.74 -14.32 -12.92
N ARG A 194 -16.99 -15.33 -13.77
CA ARG A 194 -15.93 -16.12 -14.44
C ARG A 194 -15.03 -15.29 -15.34
N LEU A 195 -15.60 -14.35 -16.09
CA LEU A 195 -14.81 -13.48 -16.96
C LEU A 195 -13.94 -12.52 -16.15
N ALA A 196 -14.49 -11.89 -15.10
CA ALA A 196 -13.71 -11.04 -14.20
C ALA A 196 -12.56 -11.81 -13.53
N ALA A 197 -12.82 -13.02 -13.01
CA ALA A 197 -11.77 -13.87 -12.45
C ALA A 197 -10.68 -14.21 -13.47
N ALA A 198 -11.05 -14.47 -14.72
CA ALA A 198 -10.08 -14.71 -15.80
C ALA A 198 -9.31 -13.45 -16.21
N LEU A 199 -9.97 -12.28 -16.24
CA LEU A 199 -9.32 -10.99 -16.48
C LEU A 199 -8.32 -10.64 -15.37
N ALA A 200 -8.64 -10.98 -14.12
CA ALA A 200 -7.77 -10.76 -12.97
C ALA A 200 -6.42 -11.48 -13.07
N VAL A 201 -6.30 -12.55 -13.87
CA VAL A 201 -5.02 -13.20 -14.20
C VAL A 201 -4.09 -12.26 -14.99
N GLY A 202 -4.66 -11.35 -15.80
CA GLY A 202 -3.91 -10.33 -16.53
C GLY A 202 -3.57 -9.07 -15.71
N ALA A 203 -3.98 -9.00 -14.44
CA ALA A 203 -3.97 -7.76 -13.66
C ALA A 203 -2.56 -7.22 -13.36
N HIS A 204 -1.53 -8.07 -13.36
CA HIS A 204 -0.12 -7.63 -13.20
C HIS A 204 0.27 -6.55 -14.22
N LEU A 205 -0.07 -6.79 -15.48
CA LEU A 205 0.25 -5.86 -16.56
C LEU A 205 -0.73 -4.68 -16.59
N ALA A 206 -2.01 -4.92 -16.29
CA ALA A 206 -3.00 -3.85 -16.16
C ALA A 206 -2.56 -2.82 -15.11
N VAL A 207 -2.14 -3.27 -13.92
CA VAL A 207 -1.61 -2.39 -12.87
C VAL A 207 -0.34 -1.68 -13.34
N SER A 208 0.61 -2.42 -13.94
CA SER A 208 1.86 -1.85 -14.43
C SER A 208 1.64 -0.77 -15.51
N ASN A 209 0.52 -0.81 -16.23
CA ASN A 209 0.18 0.14 -17.29
C ASN A 209 -0.90 1.14 -16.88
N GLY A 210 -1.45 1.02 -15.67
CA GLY A 210 -2.63 1.76 -15.19
C GLY A 210 -3.90 1.60 -16.01
N ALA A 211 -4.03 0.47 -16.72
CA ALA A 211 -5.23 0.11 -17.46
C ALA A 211 -6.27 -0.54 -16.53
N ALA A 212 -7.56 -0.44 -16.87
CA ALA A 212 -8.61 -1.08 -16.11
C ALA A 212 -8.46 -2.61 -16.18
N TRP A 213 -8.44 -3.31 -15.02
CA TRP A 213 -8.22 -4.76 -15.02
C TRP A 213 -9.45 -5.56 -15.50
N ASN A 214 -10.66 -5.04 -15.31
CA ASN A 214 -11.94 -5.71 -15.58
C ASN A 214 -12.53 -5.39 -16.97
N LEU A 215 -11.75 -4.73 -17.83
CA LEU A 215 -12.21 -4.26 -19.13
C LEU A 215 -11.67 -5.13 -20.27
N LEU A 216 -12.56 -5.82 -21.00
CA LEU A 216 -12.18 -6.71 -22.10
C LEU A 216 -11.87 -5.97 -23.40
N ASP A 217 -12.71 -5.00 -23.79
CA ASP A 217 -12.62 -4.28 -25.07
C ASP A 217 -11.44 -3.31 -25.14
N GLY A 218 -10.82 -3.01 -23.99
CA GLY A 218 -9.68 -2.11 -23.88
C GLY A 218 -9.99 -0.69 -24.33
N ARG A 219 -11.26 -0.25 -24.31
CA ARG A 219 -11.67 1.09 -24.78
C ARG A 219 -11.04 2.25 -24.01
N ASP A 220 -10.30 1.96 -22.94
CA ASP A 220 -9.45 2.88 -22.20
C ASP A 220 -8.13 3.21 -22.93
N GLU A 221 -7.79 2.49 -24.00
CA GLU A 221 -6.60 2.70 -24.83
C GLU A 221 -6.96 3.06 -26.29
N ASP A 222 -6.18 3.95 -26.91
CA ASP A 222 -6.35 4.30 -28.33
C ASP A 222 -5.98 3.11 -29.26
N PRO A 223 -6.86 2.69 -30.19
CA PRO A 223 -6.57 1.58 -31.08
C PRO A 223 -5.38 1.76 -32.01
N GLY A 224 -5.05 3.01 -32.37
CA GLY A 224 -3.84 3.32 -33.14
C GLY A 224 -2.58 3.03 -32.33
N GLU A 225 -2.51 3.53 -31.11
CA GLU A 225 -1.39 3.30 -30.19
C GLU A 225 -1.23 1.81 -29.85
N VAL A 226 -2.34 1.08 -29.66
CA VAL A 226 -2.29 -0.38 -29.43
C VAL A 226 -1.68 -1.10 -30.64
N ARG A 227 -2.06 -0.74 -31.88
CA ARG A 227 -1.48 -1.31 -33.10
C ARG A 227 0.01 -0.98 -33.24
N GLU A 228 0.41 0.25 -32.96
CA GLU A 228 1.82 0.66 -33.00
C GLU A 228 2.66 -0.12 -31.98
N ARG A 229 2.16 -0.29 -30.75
CA ARG A 229 2.82 -1.06 -29.70
C ARG A 229 2.91 -2.55 -30.04
N LEU A 230 1.86 -3.13 -30.60
CA LEU A 230 1.84 -4.52 -31.06
C LEU A 230 2.86 -4.75 -32.18
N ALA A 231 2.94 -3.83 -33.16
CA ALA A 231 3.95 -3.91 -34.21
C ALA A 231 5.37 -3.77 -33.64
N ALA A 232 5.62 -2.78 -32.78
CA ALA A 232 6.96 -2.49 -32.27
C ALA A 232 7.49 -3.52 -31.26
N SER A 233 6.63 -4.08 -30.40
CA SER A 233 7.05 -4.93 -29.28
C SER A 233 6.80 -6.43 -29.50
N TRP A 234 5.93 -6.77 -30.44
CA TRP A 234 5.50 -8.16 -30.70
C TRP A 234 5.56 -8.56 -32.17
N ASP A 235 5.93 -7.64 -33.08
CA ASP A 235 5.90 -7.86 -34.53
C ASP A 235 4.51 -8.29 -35.05
N VAL A 236 3.45 -7.85 -34.36
CA VAL A 236 2.05 -8.15 -34.73
C VAL A 236 1.46 -6.98 -35.50
N THR A 237 1.20 -7.19 -36.78
CA THR A 237 0.63 -6.17 -37.70
C THR A 237 -0.76 -6.54 -38.25
N GLY A 238 -1.30 -7.69 -37.86
CA GLY A 238 -2.61 -8.18 -38.32
C GLY A 238 -3.09 -9.43 -37.57
N GLU A 239 -4.29 -9.91 -37.94
CA GLU A 239 -4.97 -11.06 -37.32
C GLU A 239 -4.11 -12.32 -37.27
N ALA A 240 -3.41 -12.67 -38.36
CA ALA A 240 -2.62 -13.90 -38.42
C ALA A 240 -1.46 -13.90 -37.40
N GLY A 241 -0.70 -12.81 -37.34
CA GLY A 241 0.39 -12.66 -36.37
C GLY A 241 -0.14 -12.58 -34.93
N TRP A 242 -1.29 -11.93 -34.73
CA TRP A 242 -1.95 -11.92 -33.42
C TRP A 242 -2.33 -13.33 -32.97
N ARG A 243 -2.92 -14.14 -33.87
CA ARG A 243 -3.32 -15.52 -33.58
C ARG A 243 -2.12 -16.39 -33.19
N GLU A 244 -1.01 -16.25 -33.91
CA GLU A 244 0.24 -16.94 -33.58
C GLU A 244 0.74 -16.58 -32.17
N GLN A 245 0.76 -15.27 -31.84
CA GLN A 245 1.23 -14.81 -30.53
C GLN A 245 0.31 -15.24 -29.38
N ILE A 246 -1.02 -15.17 -29.54
CA ILE A 246 -1.93 -15.61 -28.48
C ILE A 246 -1.85 -17.12 -28.26
N ASP A 247 -1.72 -17.92 -29.33
CA ASP A 247 -1.55 -19.37 -29.21
C ASP A 247 -0.21 -19.74 -28.55
N LEU A 248 0.87 -19.02 -28.87
CA LEU A 248 2.17 -19.17 -28.22
C LEU A 248 2.06 -18.92 -26.70
N LEU A 249 1.40 -17.83 -26.29
CA LEU A 249 1.21 -17.48 -24.88
C LEU A 249 0.31 -18.48 -24.16
N LEU A 250 -0.79 -18.92 -24.79
CA LEU A 250 -1.69 -19.94 -24.22
C LEU A 250 -1.02 -21.32 -24.14
N GLY A 251 -0.02 -21.59 -24.97
CA GLY A 251 0.85 -22.77 -24.91
C GLY A 251 2.00 -22.66 -23.91
N ALA A 252 2.15 -21.53 -23.20
CA ALA A 252 3.31 -21.21 -22.37
C ALA A 252 4.66 -21.32 -23.11
N GLY A 253 4.66 -21.05 -24.42
CA GLY A 253 5.83 -21.14 -25.29
C GLY A 253 6.63 -19.85 -25.41
N ASN A 254 6.23 -18.81 -24.69
CA ASN A 254 6.90 -17.51 -24.71
C ASN A 254 8.00 -17.44 -23.63
N SER A 255 7.90 -18.23 -22.56
CA SER A 255 8.99 -18.46 -21.60
C SER A 255 9.97 -19.54 -22.12
N ASP A 256 11.25 -19.46 -21.75
CA ASP A 256 12.24 -20.48 -22.13
C ASP A 256 11.86 -21.84 -21.52
N PRO A 257 11.64 -22.90 -22.32
CA PRO A 257 11.23 -24.21 -21.82
C PRO A 257 12.25 -24.84 -20.86
N ALA A 258 13.53 -24.45 -20.93
CA ALA A 258 14.56 -24.90 -20.00
C ALA A 258 14.25 -24.51 -18.54
N VAL A 259 13.59 -23.37 -18.32
CA VAL A 259 13.23 -22.88 -16.98
C VAL A 259 12.25 -23.83 -16.31
N GLN A 260 11.16 -24.17 -16.99
CA GLN A 260 10.17 -25.08 -16.42
C GLN A 260 10.77 -26.50 -16.28
N ALA A 261 11.58 -26.95 -17.24
CA ALA A 261 12.24 -28.24 -17.15
C ALA A 261 13.11 -28.36 -15.88
N VAL A 262 13.88 -27.32 -15.56
CA VAL A 262 14.69 -27.21 -14.34
C VAL A 262 13.80 -27.19 -13.08
N LEU A 263 12.73 -26.40 -13.07
CA LEU A 263 11.77 -26.35 -11.95
C LEU A 263 11.12 -27.71 -11.68
N ASP A 264 10.72 -28.43 -12.72
CA ASP A 264 10.08 -29.74 -12.61
C ASP A 264 11.02 -30.81 -12.01
N ARG A 265 12.35 -30.61 -12.07
CA ARG A 265 13.31 -31.52 -11.45
C ARG A 265 13.46 -31.28 -9.94
N ARG A 266 12.83 -30.24 -9.40
CA ARG A 266 12.91 -29.89 -7.98
C ARG A 266 11.93 -30.70 -7.15
N ALA A 267 12.41 -31.78 -6.54
CA ALA A 267 11.59 -32.59 -5.64
C ALA A 267 11.11 -31.82 -4.39
N GLY A 268 10.06 -32.34 -3.74
CA GLY A 268 9.56 -31.90 -2.44
C GLY A 268 10.66 -31.92 -1.38
N GLY A 269 11.12 -30.75 -0.92
CA GLY A 269 12.12 -30.65 0.17
C GLY A 269 13.57 -30.94 -0.20
N ALA A 270 13.92 -31.08 -1.49
CA ALA A 270 15.30 -31.21 -1.92
C ALA A 270 16.10 -29.94 -1.61
N ASP A 271 17.30 -30.10 -1.05
CA ASP A 271 18.27 -29.02 -0.91
C ASP A 271 18.88 -28.65 -2.27
N GLU A 272 19.70 -27.59 -2.30
CA GLU A 272 20.30 -27.10 -3.54
C GLU A 272 21.13 -28.17 -4.25
N TYR A 273 21.92 -28.95 -3.50
CA TYR A 273 22.78 -29.99 -4.07
C TYR A 273 21.96 -31.11 -4.71
N ALA A 274 20.96 -31.62 -3.99
CA ALA A 274 20.07 -32.67 -4.49
C ALA A 274 19.30 -32.20 -5.74
N TRP A 275 18.93 -30.92 -5.82
CA TRP A 275 18.29 -30.38 -7.02
C TRP A 275 19.25 -30.31 -8.21
N GLN A 276 20.48 -29.82 -7.99
CA GLN A 276 21.51 -29.75 -9.04
C GLN A 276 21.91 -31.15 -9.54
N GLU A 277 22.01 -32.13 -8.64
CA GLU A 277 22.25 -33.52 -9.00
C GLU A 277 21.11 -34.08 -9.86
N ALA A 278 19.84 -33.83 -9.49
CA ALA A 278 18.69 -34.26 -10.29
C ALA A 278 18.69 -33.64 -11.69
N ILE A 279 19.12 -32.38 -11.84
CA ILE A 279 19.31 -31.74 -13.15
C ILE A 279 20.42 -32.44 -13.93
N ALA A 280 21.57 -32.73 -13.30
CA ALA A 280 22.70 -33.39 -13.95
C ALA A 280 22.35 -34.80 -14.44
N VAL A 281 21.65 -35.59 -13.60
CA VAL A 281 21.15 -36.93 -13.96
C VAL A 281 20.21 -36.84 -15.15
N TRP A 282 19.24 -35.94 -15.11
CA TRP A 282 18.30 -35.72 -16.22
C TRP A 282 19.03 -35.32 -17.52
N CYS A 283 20.05 -34.45 -17.44
CA CYS A 283 20.87 -34.09 -18.59
C CYS A 283 21.62 -35.29 -19.16
N GLY A 284 22.18 -36.14 -18.30
CA GLY A 284 22.84 -37.39 -18.69
C GLY A 284 21.90 -38.37 -19.39
N GLU A 285 20.68 -38.56 -18.86
CA GLU A 285 19.65 -39.41 -19.48
C GLU A 285 19.21 -38.90 -20.85
N LYS A 286 19.19 -37.58 -21.05
CA LYS A 286 18.85 -36.93 -22.32
C LYS A 286 20.03 -36.81 -23.28
N GLY A 287 21.24 -37.19 -22.87
CA GLY A 287 22.45 -37.07 -23.67
C GLY A 287 22.83 -35.61 -23.98
N LEU A 288 22.52 -34.68 -23.08
CA LEU A 288 22.87 -33.26 -23.25
C LEU A 288 24.38 -33.05 -23.04
N SER A 289 24.92 -31.98 -23.64
CA SER A 289 26.34 -31.65 -23.50
C SER A 289 26.69 -31.21 -22.07
N ALA A 290 27.97 -31.30 -21.71
CA ALA A 290 28.46 -30.80 -20.43
C ALA A 290 28.24 -29.28 -20.27
N GLU A 291 28.32 -28.52 -21.37
CA GLU A 291 28.06 -27.08 -21.39
C GLU A 291 26.59 -26.78 -21.09
N THR A 292 25.66 -27.46 -21.77
CA THR A 292 24.22 -27.32 -21.52
C THR A 292 23.87 -27.73 -20.08
N THR A 293 24.46 -28.82 -19.60
CA THR A 293 24.27 -29.27 -18.20
C THR A 293 24.71 -28.20 -17.21
N THR A 294 25.87 -27.59 -17.44
CA THR A 294 26.41 -26.51 -16.59
C THR A 294 25.49 -25.29 -16.63
N ALA A 295 24.98 -24.90 -17.80
CA ALA A 295 24.05 -23.79 -17.93
C ALA A 295 22.74 -24.02 -17.18
N LEU A 296 22.18 -25.23 -17.25
CA LEU A 296 20.94 -25.60 -16.54
C LEU A 296 21.12 -25.65 -15.02
N ILE A 297 22.28 -26.13 -14.55
CA ILE A 297 22.65 -26.03 -13.12
C ILE A 297 22.74 -24.56 -12.71
N GLY A 298 23.41 -23.71 -13.51
CA GLY A 298 23.49 -22.27 -13.25
C GLY A 298 22.14 -21.56 -13.21
N LEU A 299 21.19 -22.00 -14.04
CA LEU A 299 19.81 -21.51 -14.01
C LEU A 299 19.13 -21.81 -12.66
N SER A 300 19.36 -22.99 -12.08
CA SER A 300 18.85 -23.32 -10.74
C SER A 300 19.40 -22.36 -9.67
N THR A 301 20.69 -22.00 -9.74
CA THR A 301 21.32 -21.01 -8.84
C THR A 301 20.70 -19.62 -9.02
N ARG A 302 20.41 -19.20 -10.26
CA ARG A 302 19.74 -17.92 -10.55
C ARG A 302 18.32 -17.90 -9.98
N ILE A 303 17.56 -19.00 -10.12
CA ILE A 303 16.23 -19.14 -9.51
C ILE A 303 16.30 -19.01 -7.98
N LEU A 304 17.23 -19.72 -7.33
CA LEU A 304 17.44 -19.61 -5.88
C LEU A 304 17.71 -18.18 -5.42
N ARG A 305 18.51 -17.43 -6.20
CA ARG A 305 18.80 -16.03 -5.93
C ARG A 305 17.55 -15.15 -6.00
N TYR A 306 16.68 -15.35 -6.99
CA TYR A 306 15.40 -14.65 -7.07
C TYR A 306 14.45 -15.02 -5.94
N GLU A 307 14.29 -16.31 -5.63
CA GLU A 307 13.44 -16.77 -4.53
C GLU A 307 13.89 -16.21 -3.17
N ALA A 308 15.20 -16.14 -2.93
CA ALA A 308 15.75 -15.51 -1.74
C ALA A 308 15.37 -14.03 -1.66
N ARG A 309 15.41 -13.31 -2.79
CA ARG A 309 14.99 -11.92 -2.86
C ARG A 309 13.48 -11.76 -2.67
N PHE A 310 12.67 -12.61 -3.31
CA PHE A 310 11.22 -12.60 -3.19
C PHE A 310 10.79 -12.78 -1.74
N ARG A 311 11.43 -13.71 -1.01
CA ARG A 311 11.21 -13.91 0.43
C ARG A 311 11.58 -12.67 1.27
N LYS A 312 12.70 -12.02 0.94
CA LYS A 312 13.14 -10.80 1.64
C LYS A 312 12.14 -9.64 1.44
N ASP A 313 11.56 -9.53 0.26
CA ASP A 313 10.68 -8.41 -0.10
C ASP A 313 9.19 -8.69 0.13
N GLY A 314 8.85 -9.89 0.61
CA GLY A 314 7.50 -10.31 0.97
C GLY A 314 6.65 -10.87 -0.17
N LEU A 315 7.26 -11.17 -1.32
CA LEU A 315 6.57 -11.76 -2.47
C LEU A 315 6.34 -13.27 -2.30
N LEU A 316 7.18 -13.93 -1.51
CA LEU A 316 7.02 -15.31 -1.05
C LEU A 316 7.05 -15.36 0.48
N ALA A 317 6.26 -16.24 1.09
CA ALA A 317 6.37 -16.48 2.52
C ALA A 317 7.66 -17.27 2.86
N PRO A 318 8.09 -17.28 4.15
CA PRO A 318 9.24 -18.09 4.56
C PRO A 318 9.07 -19.56 4.20
N GLY A 319 10.05 -20.12 3.49
CA GLY A 319 10.03 -21.52 3.04
C GLY A 319 9.23 -21.79 1.77
N GLU A 320 8.49 -20.81 1.25
CA GLU A 320 7.83 -20.93 -0.06
C GLU A 320 8.82 -20.77 -1.21
N ARG A 321 8.43 -21.32 -2.35
CA ARG A 321 9.23 -21.41 -3.58
C ARG A 321 8.33 -21.36 -4.79
N VAL A 322 8.88 -20.99 -5.94
CA VAL A 322 8.13 -20.92 -7.20
C VAL A 322 8.04 -22.31 -7.82
N SER A 323 6.82 -22.74 -8.14
CA SER A 323 6.51 -24.06 -8.74
C SER A 323 6.52 -24.03 -10.27
N SER A 324 6.12 -22.91 -10.87
CA SER A 324 6.06 -22.72 -12.32
C SER A 324 6.23 -21.26 -12.71
N VAL A 325 6.75 -21.01 -13.92
CA VAL A 325 6.85 -19.68 -14.53
C VAL A 325 5.75 -19.37 -15.55
N PHE A 326 4.87 -20.32 -15.84
CA PHE A 326 3.83 -20.19 -16.87
C PHE A 326 2.84 -19.05 -16.63
N GLY A 327 2.70 -18.62 -15.38
CA GLY A 327 1.88 -17.47 -15.00
C GLY A 327 2.27 -16.21 -15.77
N TYR A 328 3.55 -16.06 -16.13
CA TYR A 328 4.01 -14.94 -16.94
C TYR A 328 3.33 -14.90 -18.32
N ASP A 329 3.28 -16.06 -18.98
CA ASP A 329 2.66 -16.20 -20.30
C ASP A 329 1.14 -16.11 -20.21
N PHE A 330 0.51 -16.74 -19.21
CA PHE A 330 -0.95 -16.68 -19.05
C PHE A 330 -1.45 -15.27 -18.72
N GLY A 331 -0.75 -14.53 -17.87
CA GLY A 331 -1.07 -13.13 -17.60
C GLY A 331 -0.93 -12.24 -18.85
N ARG A 332 0.10 -12.48 -19.67
CA ARG A 332 0.26 -11.79 -20.96
C ARG A 332 -0.78 -12.23 -21.99
N ALA A 333 -1.21 -13.49 -21.99
CA ALA A 333 -2.27 -13.98 -22.88
C ALA A 333 -3.59 -13.20 -22.67
N VAL A 334 -3.95 -12.92 -21.42
CA VAL A 334 -5.13 -12.09 -21.11
C VAL A 334 -5.01 -10.70 -21.75
N ASN A 335 -3.84 -10.06 -21.63
CA ASN A 335 -3.63 -8.73 -22.21
C ASN A 335 -3.51 -8.76 -23.74
N MET A 336 -2.90 -9.81 -24.31
CA MET A 336 -2.85 -10.01 -25.76
C MET A 336 -4.25 -10.20 -26.37
N ALA A 337 -5.17 -10.86 -25.67
CA ALA A 337 -6.56 -10.95 -26.09
C ALA A 337 -7.26 -9.58 -26.09
N ARG A 338 -7.05 -8.78 -25.03
CA ARG A 338 -7.58 -7.40 -24.94
C ARG A 338 -7.05 -6.50 -26.05
N TRP A 339 -5.72 -6.53 -26.29
CA TRP A 339 -5.11 -5.75 -27.35
C TRP A 339 -5.53 -6.21 -28.75
N GLY A 340 -5.72 -7.52 -28.96
CA GLY A 340 -6.23 -8.05 -30.21
C GLY A 340 -7.63 -7.54 -30.53
N LEU A 341 -8.52 -7.52 -29.53
CA LEU A 341 -9.87 -6.98 -29.66
C LEU A 341 -9.84 -5.47 -29.98
N ASN A 342 -9.10 -4.70 -29.18
CA ASN A 342 -8.99 -3.25 -29.36
C ASN A 342 -8.39 -2.91 -30.76
N ALA A 343 -7.33 -3.60 -31.17
CA ALA A 343 -6.67 -3.37 -32.46
C ALA A 343 -7.52 -3.76 -33.68
N GLY A 344 -8.63 -4.50 -33.48
CA GLY A 344 -9.47 -5.04 -34.54
C GLY A 344 -8.93 -6.32 -35.18
N TYR A 345 -8.08 -7.07 -34.47
CA TYR A 345 -7.49 -8.34 -34.92
C TYR A 345 -8.30 -9.57 -34.52
N CYS A 346 -9.28 -9.43 -33.63
CA CYS A 346 -10.25 -10.47 -33.30
C CYS A 346 -11.57 -9.86 -32.83
N ASP A 347 -12.63 -10.67 -32.75
CA ASP A 347 -13.92 -10.27 -32.21
C ASP A 347 -14.04 -10.53 -30.70
N THR A 348 -15.11 -10.00 -30.09
CA THR A 348 -15.37 -10.10 -28.66
C THR A 348 -15.50 -11.54 -28.18
N GLU A 349 -16.08 -12.42 -28.98
CA GLU A 349 -16.27 -13.83 -28.63
C GLU A 349 -14.92 -14.54 -28.53
N THR A 350 -14.07 -14.37 -29.54
CA THR A 350 -12.71 -14.92 -29.59
C THR A 350 -11.87 -14.39 -28.42
N ALA A 351 -11.88 -13.08 -28.18
CA ALA A 351 -11.14 -12.47 -27.07
C ALA A 351 -11.61 -13.02 -25.71
N THR A 352 -12.92 -13.16 -25.52
CA THR A 352 -13.52 -13.75 -24.31
C THR A 352 -13.05 -15.19 -24.12
N GLU A 353 -13.04 -16.00 -25.18
CA GLU A 353 -12.58 -17.38 -25.11
C GLU A 353 -11.10 -17.47 -24.71
N CYS A 354 -10.24 -16.65 -25.34
CA CYS A 354 -8.81 -16.58 -25.03
C CYS A 354 -8.57 -16.21 -23.55
N VAL A 355 -9.25 -15.19 -23.04
CA VAL A 355 -9.14 -14.78 -21.62
C VAL A 355 -9.58 -15.91 -20.69
N LEU A 356 -10.75 -16.52 -20.96
CA LEU A 356 -11.24 -17.63 -20.15
C LEU A 356 -10.30 -18.85 -20.21
N ARG A 357 -9.67 -19.11 -21.35
CA ARG A 357 -8.68 -20.19 -21.51
C ARG A 357 -7.41 -19.90 -20.71
N ALA A 358 -6.88 -18.68 -20.75
CA ALA A 358 -5.76 -18.26 -19.93
C ALA A 358 -6.06 -18.38 -18.43
N GLY A 359 -7.26 -17.95 -18.02
CA GLY A 359 -7.76 -18.13 -16.65
C GLY A 359 -7.79 -19.60 -16.21
N ARG A 360 -8.36 -20.50 -17.03
CA ARG A 360 -8.37 -21.94 -16.74
C ARG A 360 -6.97 -22.54 -16.66
N LEU A 361 -6.05 -22.10 -17.53
CA LEU A 361 -4.65 -22.53 -17.52
C LEU A 361 -3.98 -22.12 -16.20
N ALA A 362 -4.10 -20.85 -15.79
CA ALA A 362 -3.52 -20.37 -14.53
C ALA A 362 -4.03 -21.17 -13.32
N HIS A 363 -5.34 -21.40 -13.21
CA HIS A 363 -5.92 -22.19 -12.10
C HIS A 363 -5.47 -23.66 -12.07
N ARG A 364 -5.00 -24.22 -13.19
CA ARG A 364 -4.45 -25.58 -13.22
C ARG A 364 -3.04 -25.68 -12.66
N PHE A 365 -2.23 -24.63 -12.81
CA PHE A 365 -0.81 -24.66 -12.45
C PHE A 365 -0.52 -24.02 -11.09
N TYR A 366 -1.43 -23.22 -10.55
CA TYR A 366 -1.25 -22.49 -9.30
C TYR A 366 -2.41 -22.72 -8.34
N GLY A 367 -2.12 -22.71 -7.04
CA GLY A 367 -3.10 -22.92 -5.96
C GLY A 367 -3.59 -21.63 -5.29
N SER A 368 -3.01 -20.47 -5.61
CA SER A 368 -3.44 -19.17 -5.07
C SER A 368 -2.98 -17.99 -5.94
N TRP A 369 -3.57 -16.82 -5.71
CA TRP A 369 -3.12 -15.56 -6.32
C TRP A 369 -1.66 -15.24 -6.00
N ALA A 370 -1.22 -15.51 -4.77
CA ALA A 370 0.16 -15.26 -4.35
C ALA A 370 1.15 -16.17 -5.10
N GLU A 371 0.83 -17.46 -5.22
CA GLU A 371 1.64 -18.42 -5.98
C GLU A 371 1.71 -18.07 -7.47
N PHE A 372 0.56 -17.71 -8.07
CA PHE A 372 0.49 -17.22 -9.44
C PHE A 372 1.36 -15.97 -9.64
N SER A 373 1.28 -15.02 -8.71
CA SER A 373 2.06 -13.78 -8.75
C SER A 373 3.56 -14.03 -8.68
N ALA A 374 3.99 -14.97 -7.85
CA ALA A 374 5.38 -15.39 -7.75
C ALA A 374 5.88 -16.04 -9.06
N GLY A 375 5.07 -16.91 -9.66
CA GLY A 375 5.34 -17.51 -10.96
C GLY A 375 5.45 -16.48 -12.09
N TYR A 376 4.50 -15.55 -12.15
CA TYR A 376 4.51 -14.43 -13.10
C TYR A 376 5.79 -13.59 -12.96
N THR A 377 6.15 -13.23 -11.73
CA THR A 377 7.31 -12.38 -11.46
C THR A 377 8.60 -13.09 -11.83
N LEU A 378 8.77 -14.35 -11.43
CA LEU A 378 9.98 -15.12 -11.78
C LEU A 378 10.13 -15.28 -13.30
N GLY A 379 9.05 -15.63 -14.01
CA GLY A 379 9.08 -15.75 -15.47
C GLY A 379 9.51 -14.45 -16.16
N ARG A 380 9.02 -13.30 -15.69
CA ARG A 380 9.46 -11.99 -16.18
C ARG A 380 10.93 -11.72 -15.87
N MET A 381 11.40 -12.02 -14.66
CA MET A 381 12.78 -11.73 -14.24
C MET A 381 13.81 -12.55 -15.01
N LEU A 382 13.53 -13.83 -15.21
CA LEU A 382 14.42 -14.71 -15.98
C LEU A 382 14.54 -14.28 -17.44
N ARG A 383 13.56 -13.54 -17.96
CA ARG A 383 13.59 -13.01 -19.32
C ARG A 383 14.26 -11.64 -19.46
N PHE A 384 14.10 -10.74 -18.49
CA PHE A 384 14.42 -9.32 -18.68
C PHE A 384 15.36 -8.70 -17.65
N ASP A 385 15.59 -9.34 -16.50
CA ASP A 385 16.27 -8.68 -15.37
C ASP A 385 17.75 -9.06 -15.23
N ASP A 386 18.22 -10.14 -15.86
CA ASP A 386 19.62 -10.61 -15.82
C ASP A 386 20.28 -10.72 -14.43
N GLY A 387 19.45 -10.78 -13.37
CA GLY A 387 19.89 -10.87 -11.98
C GLY A 387 20.27 -9.52 -11.36
N GLU A 388 19.87 -8.40 -11.97
CA GLU A 388 20.21 -7.06 -11.51
C GLU A 388 19.26 -6.54 -10.42
N PHE A 389 18.03 -7.08 -10.33
CA PHE A 389 16.96 -6.53 -9.49
C PHE A 389 16.69 -5.05 -9.79
N GLY A 390 16.63 -4.72 -11.08
CA GLY A 390 16.47 -3.37 -11.57
C GLY A 390 15.00 -2.94 -11.67
N GLU A 391 14.72 -2.02 -12.58
CA GLU A 391 13.38 -1.45 -12.77
C GLU A 391 12.29 -2.52 -13.02
N TRP A 392 12.61 -3.58 -13.77
CA TRP A 392 11.67 -4.66 -14.04
C TRP A 392 11.23 -5.39 -12.77
N TYR A 393 12.17 -5.63 -11.86
CA TYR A 393 11.90 -6.23 -10.57
C TYR A 393 11.04 -5.30 -9.71
N ASP A 394 11.44 -4.03 -9.59
CA ASP A 394 10.71 -3.04 -8.80
C ASP A 394 9.25 -2.88 -9.26
N ARG A 395 9.01 -2.75 -10.56
CA ARG A 395 7.65 -2.66 -11.13
C ARG A 395 6.83 -3.92 -10.83
N SER A 396 7.42 -5.10 -10.97
CA SER A 396 6.72 -6.37 -10.70
C SER A 396 6.40 -6.55 -9.22
N LEU A 397 7.31 -6.13 -8.33
CA LEU A 397 7.09 -6.12 -6.88
C LEU A 397 6.00 -5.12 -6.48
N ILE A 398 5.94 -3.94 -7.12
CA ILE A 398 4.87 -2.98 -6.90
C ILE A 398 3.52 -3.57 -7.32
N ALA A 399 3.43 -4.14 -8.53
CA ALA A 399 2.20 -4.77 -9.02
C ALA A 399 1.75 -5.92 -8.11
N HIS A 400 2.67 -6.77 -7.65
CA HIS A 400 2.39 -7.81 -6.66
C HIS A 400 1.72 -7.23 -5.41
N ARG A 401 2.35 -6.22 -4.78
CA ARG A 401 1.83 -5.61 -3.54
C ARG A 401 0.49 -4.94 -3.73
N VAL A 402 0.32 -4.20 -4.84
CA VAL A 402 -0.99 -3.59 -5.17
C VAL A 402 -2.05 -4.67 -5.24
N LEU A 403 -1.77 -5.77 -5.95
CA LEU A 403 -2.76 -6.81 -6.14
C LEU A 403 -3.02 -7.65 -4.87
N THR A 404 -2.04 -7.88 -4.00
CA THR A 404 -2.26 -8.65 -2.77
C THR A 404 -2.81 -7.84 -1.59
N ASP A 405 -2.47 -6.55 -1.54
CA ASP A 405 -2.69 -5.74 -0.34
C ASP A 405 -3.83 -4.73 -0.49
N ASP A 406 -4.07 -4.19 -1.70
CA ASP A 406 -5.10 -3.17 -1.92
C ASP A 406 -6.50 -3.78 -1.71
N PRO A 407 -7.33 -3.26 -0.78
CA PRO A 407 -8.67 -3.79 -0.51
C PRO A 407 -9.60 -3.84 -1.72
N GLY A 408 -9.41 -2.97 -2.71
CA GLY A 408 -10.16 -2.94 -3.96
C GLY A 408 -9.61 -3.87 -5.04
N SER A 409 -8.51 -4.60 -4.77
CA SER A 409 -7.90 -5.51 -5.72
C SER A 409 -8.83 -6.69 -6.07
N PRO A 410 -8.88 -7.10 -7.35
CA PRO A 410 -9.59 -8.32 -7.72
C PRO A 410 -9.08 -9.56 -6.97
N TRP A 411 -7.81 -9.62 -6.60
CA TRP A 411 -7.25 -10.79 -5.90
C TRP A 411 -7.65 -10.87 -4.43
N ARG A 412 -8.14 -9.76 -3.86
CA ARG A 412 -8.74 -9.74 -2.52
C ARG A 412 -10.25 -9.93 -2.56
N MET A 413 -10.89 -9.51 -3.64
CA MET A 413 -12.35 -9.57 -3.82
C MET A 413 -12.82 -10.90 -4.40
N LEU A 414 -12.00 -11.57 -5.22
CA LEU A 414 -12.32 -12.82 -5.90
C LEU A 414 -11.51 -13.96 -5.28
N ALA A 415 -12.21 -15.05 -4.94
CA ALA A 415 -11.57 -16.29 -4.57
C ALA A 415 -10.72 -16.83 -5.74
N TRP A 416 -9.64 -17.53 -5.42
CA TRP A 416 -8.90 -18.30 -6.41
C TRP A 416 -9.70 -19.55 -6.79
N GLY A 417 -9.90 -19.79 -8.09
CA GLY A 417 -10.60 -20.97 -8.62
C GLY A 417 -12.09 -20.76 -8.86
#